data_AF-A0A1Y4UHJ5-F1
#
_entry.id   AF-A0A1Y4UHJ5-F1
#
_cell.length_a   1.000
_cell.length_b   1.000
_cell.length_c   1.000
_cell.angle_alpha   90.00
_cell.angle_beta   90.00
_cell.angle_gamma   90.00
#
_symmetry.space_group_name_H-M   'P 1'
#
loop_
_entity.id
_entity.type
_entity.pdbx_description
1 polymer ?
#
loop_
_entity_poly.entity_id
_entity_poly.type
_entity_poly.pdbx_seq_one_letter_code
_entity_poly.pdbx_strand_id
1 'polypeptide(L)' 'MSAGETITINATYTPSTAKLDVGLIYSDGSFHYFTVTGGQISKTIEMTEAGTYTLAIRNNASYKVGVSGSVNY' A
#
# COMPACT_ATOMS: atom_id res chain seq x y z
N MET A 1 13.11 6.27 -6.44
CA MET A 1 12.07 6.86 -7.30
C MET A 1 12.33 8.34 -7.43
N SER A 2 12.00 8.89 -8.59
CA SER A 2 12.14 10.32 -8.92
C SER A 2 10.86 11.07 -8.56
N ALA A 3 10.96 12.38 -8.36
CA ALA A 3 9.78 13.23 -8.21
C ALA A 3 8.94 13.18 -9.51
N GLY A 4 7.63 13.03 -9.38
CA GLY A 4 6.67 12.88 -10.48
C GLY A 4 6.46 11.44 -10.97
N GLU A 5 7.25 10.46 -10.50
CA GLU A 5 6.96 9.04 -10.76
C GLU A 5 5.73 8.57 -9.96
N THR A 6 5.03 7.56 -10.49
CA THR A 6 3.84 7.01 -9.84
C THR A 6 3.99 5.52 -9.57
N ILE A 7 3.56 5.08 -8.39
CA ILE A 7 3.40 3.67 -8.08
C ILE A 7 1.92 3.32 -8.16
N THR A 8 1.57 2.26 -8.88
CA THR A 8 0.22 1.69 -8.88
C THR A 8 0.21 0.31 -8.23
N ILE A 9 -0.60 0.16 -7.19
CA ILE A 9 -0.81 -1.08 -6.44
C ILE A 9 -2.18 -1.64 -6.84
N ASN A 10 -2.18 -2.82 -7.44
CA ASN A 10 -3.38 -3.57 -7.78
C ASN A 10 -3.31 -4.96 -7.12
N ALA A 11 -4.11 -5.16 -6.08
CA ALA A 11 -4.12 -6.39 -5.31
C ALA A 11 -5.52 -6.71 -4.76
N THR A 12 -5.72 -7.97 -4.42
CA THR A 12 -6.89 -8.43 -3.67
C THR A 12 -6.44 -9.05 -2.36
N TYR A 13 -7.35 -9.09 -1.39
CA TYR A 13 -7.09 -9.72 -0.10
C TYR A 13 -8.33 -10.40 0.47
N THR A 14 -8.08 -11.42 1.29
CA THR A 14 -9.12 -12.23 1.93
C THR A 14 -8.75 -12.48 3.40
N PRO A 15 -9.71 -12.38 4.35
CA PRO A 15 -11.12 -12.01 4.16
C PRO A 15 -11.33 -10.56 3.68
N SER A 16 -12.36 -10.34 2.86
CA SER A 16 -12.68 -8.99 2.33
C SER A 16 -13.14 -8.01 3.41
N THR A 17 -13.57 -8.52 4.56
CA THR A 17 -13.93 -7.75 5.75
C THR A 17 -12.71 -7.24 6.53
N ALA A 18 -11.48 -7.63 6.15
CA ALA A 18 -10.28 -7.15 6.79
C ALA A 18 -10.10 -5.64 6.57
N LYS A 19 -9.59 -4.96 7.59
CA LYS A 19 -9.16 -3.56 7.51
C LYS A 19 -7.65 -3.53 7.37
N LEU A 20 -7.16 -3.15 6.20
CA LEU A 20 -5.73 -3.02 5.92
C LEU A 20 -5.35 -1.56 5.75
N ASP A 21 -4.22 -1.15 6.31
CA ASP A 21 -3.56 0.09 5.90
C ASP A 21 -2.51 -0.24 4.86
N VAL A 22 -2.55 0.45 3.72
CA VAL A 22 -1.64 0.22 2.59
C VAL A 22 -1.05 1.56 2.19
N GLY A 23 0.26 1.56 1.92
CA GLY A 23 0.96 2.78 1.52
C GLY A 23 2.47 2.60 1.49
N LEU A 24 3.19 3.69 1.72
CA LEU A 24 4.64 3.72 1.60
C LEU A 24 5.30 4.17 2.91
N ILE A 25 6.40 3.52 3.24
CA ILE A 25 7.34 4.00 4.24
C ILE A 25 8.39 4.86 3.53
N TYR A 26 8.53 6.11 3.98
CA TYR A 26 9.47 7.09 3.44
C TYR A 26 10.87 6.86 4.06
N SER A 27 11.88 7.56 3.54
CA SER A 27 13.27 7.42 4.00
C SER A 27 13.49 7.78 5.48
N ASP A 28 12.62 8.62 6.05
CA ASP A 28 12.61 8.98 7.47
C ASP A 28 11.91 7.93 8.36
N GLY A 29 11.39 6.85 7.78
CA GLY A 29 10.67 5.78 8.47
C GLY A 29 9.18 6.07 8.71
N SER A 30 8.66 7.22 8.26
CA SER A 30 7.24 7.55 8.38
C SER A 30 6.38 6.68 7.46
N PHE A 31 5.30 6.12 7.99
CA PHE A 31 4.36 5.31 7.21
C PHE A 31 3.17 6.16 6.76
N HIS A 32 3.13 6.50 5.48
CA HIS A 32 2.04 7.21 4.84
C HIS A 32 1.10 6.21 4.20
N TYR A 33 -0.15 6.13 4.68
CA TYR A 33 -1.08 5.07 4.31
C TYR A 33 -2.50 5.57 4.08
N PHE A 34 -3.25 4.75 3.35
CA PHE A 34 -4.70 4.81 3.29
C PHE A 34 -5.27 3.49 3.82
N THR A 35 -6.38 3.57 4.52
CA THR A 35 -7.11 2.38 4.98
C THR A 35 -8.02 1.87 3.86
N VAL A 36 -8.01 0.56 3.62
CA VAL A 36 -8.93 -0.14 2.72
C VAL A 36 -9.75 -1.19 3.46
N THR A 37 -10.96 -1.43 2.94
CA THR A 37 -11.87 -2.54 3.28
C THR A 37 -12.49 -3.06 1.98
N GLY A 38 -13.12 -4.23 1.99
CA GLY A 38 -13.83 -4.77 0.82
C GLY A 38 -12.98 -5.71 -0.06
N GLY A 39 -11.79 -6.12 0.39
CA GLY A 39 -11.00 -7.17 -0.28
C GLY A 39 -10.23 -6.73 -1.52
N GLN A 40 -10.18 -5.43 -1.82
CA GLN A 40 -9.45 -4.90 -2.98
C GLN A 40 -8.56 -3.71 -2.59
N ILE A 41 -7.39 -3.65 -3.24
CA ILE A 41 -6.46 -2.53 -3.24
C ILE A 41 -6.31 -2.10 -4.70
N SER A 42 -6.74 -0.89 -5.04
CA SER A 42 -6.48 -0.26 -6.34
C SER A 42 -6.17 1.20 -6.12
N LYS A 43 -4.88 1.52 -6.07
CA LYS A 43 -4.37 2.81 -5.63
C LYS A 43 -3.13 3.21 -6.41
N THR A 44 -3.10 4.47 -6.81
CA THR A 44 -1.95 5.11 -7.43
C THR A 44 -1.43 6.19 -6.50
N ILE A 45 -0.12 6.22 -6.31
CA ILE A 45 0.57 7.18 -5.43
C ILE A 45 1.62 7.88 -6.28
N GLU A 46 1.59 9.21 -6.30
CA GLU A 46 2.60 10.04 -6.96
C GLU A 46 3.69 10.42 -5.97
N MET A 47 4.95 10.25 -6.36
CA MET A 47 6.10 10.63 -5.54
C MET A 47 6.34 12.13 -5.71
N THR A 48 6.04 12.91 -4.68
CA THR A 48 6.26 14.37 -4.71
C THR A 48 7.73 14.76 -4.62
N GLU A 49 8.56 13.87 -4.09
CA GLU A 49 10.00 14.07 -3.90
C GLU A 49 10.77 12.84 -4.40
N ALA A 50 12.05 13.03 -4.73
CA ALA A 50 12.92 11.91 -5.08
C ALA A 50 13.41 11.21 -3.81
N GLY A 51 13.38 9.88 -3.79
CA GLY A 51 13.78 9.12 -2.61
C GLY A 51 13.61 7.62 -2.73
N THR A 52 13.88 6.95 -1.62
CA THR A 52 13.65 5.51 -1.44
C THR A 52 12.34 5.31 -0.69
N TYR A 53 11.47 4.49 -1.25
CA TYR A 53 10.15 4.19 -0.70
C TYR A 53 9.99 2.68 -0.58
N THR A 54 9.40 2.24 0.52
CA THR A 54 9.09 0.82 0.75
C THR A 54 7.59 0.63 0.79
N LEU A 55 7.04 -0.26 -0.05
CA LEU A 55 5.65 -0.67 0.06
C LEU A 55 5.42 -1.37 1.40
N ALA A 56 4.39 -0.93 2.13
CA ALA A 56 3.99 -1.52 3.40
C ALA A 56 2.47 -1.77 3.44
N ILE A 57 2.12 -2.91 4.05
CA ILE A 57 0.74 -3.32 4.32
C ILE A 57 0.64 -3.69 5.80
N ARG A 58 -0.18 -2.95 6.57
CA ARG A 58 -0.45 -3.22 7.98
C ARG A 58 -1.83 -3.83 8.14
N ASN A 59 -1.87 -5.04 8.70
CA ASN A 59 -3.12 -5.71 9.05
C ASN A 59 -3.64 -5.18 10.40
N ASN A 60 -4.79 -4.52 10.39
CA ASN A 60 -5.46 -4.06 11.61
C ASN A 60 -6.56 -5.02 12.09
N ALA A 61 -6.74 -6.17 11.43
CA ALA A 61 -7.65 -7.20 11.88
C ALA A 61 -6.98 -8.12 12.90
N SER A 62 -7.78 -8.75 13.76
CA SER A 62 -7.32 -9.76 14.74
C SER A 62 -7.04 -11.14 14.11
N TYR A 63 -7.19 -11.28 12.79
CA TYR A 63 -7.04 -12.54 12.06
C TYR A 63 -6.06 -12.40 10.90
N LYS A 64 -5.59 -13.55 10.40
CA LYS A 64 -4.67 -13.62 9.25
C LYS A 64 -5.37 -13.17 7.97
N VAL A 65 -4.65 -12.41 7.15
CA VAL A 65 -5.13 -11.91 5.85
C VAL A 65 -4.15 -12.33 4.78
N GLY A 66 -4.64 -12.98 3.73
CA GLY A 66 -3.88 -13.28 2.53
C GLY A 66 -4.00 -12.12 1.54
N VAL A 67 -2.89 -11.66 0.97
CA VAL A 67 -2.85 -10.57 -0.01
C VAL A 67 -2.09 -11.07 -1.24
N SER A 68 -2.62 -10.83 -2.44
CA SER A 68 -1.97 -11.18 -3.70
C SER A 68 -2.24 -10.10 -4.76
N GLY A 69 -1.25 -9.80 -5.59
CA GLY A 69 -1.38 -8.77 -6.62
C GLY A 69 -0.06 -8.36 -7.25
N SER A 70 -0.05 -7.16 -7.81
CA SER A 70 1.07 -6.58 -8.54
C SER A 70 1.32 -5.13 -8.12
N VAL A 71 2.57 -4.70 -8.27
CA VAL A 71 3.03 -3.33 -8.08
C VAL A 71 3.70 -2.88 -9.37
N ASN A 72 3.31 -1.73 -9.89
CA ASN A 72 3.91 -1.12 -11.08
C ASN A 72 4.52 0.22 -10.69
N TYR A 73 5.74 0.51 -11.16
CA TYR A 73 6.52 1.70 -10.86
C TYR A 73 7.27 2.17 -12.10
#